data_AF-A0A7Y2FML7-F1
#
_entry.id   AF-A0A7Y2FML7-F1
#
_cell.length_a   1.000
_cell.length_b   1.000
_cell.length_c   1.000
_cell.angle_alpha   90.00
_cell.angle_beta   90.00
_cell.angle_gamma   90.00
#
_symmetry.space_group_name_H-M   'P 1'
#
loop_
_entity.id
_entity.type
_entity.pdbx_description
1 polymer ?
#
loop_
_entity_poly.entity_id
_entity_poly.type
_entity_poly.pdbx_seq_one_letter_code
_entity_poly.pdbx_strand_id
1 'polypeptide(L)'
;MYSFSKYKKVGLLLGPLLFILLQVLPPFIINEEVQNVISVAAWMIVWWLTEPVSISVTALIPLVLFPLFGIMDIKETSGNYGSHIVYLFFGGFVMALALEKVNLHKRIALNIIKRTGTSPDRVVLGFMLATALLSMWISNTASTVVMLPIAIQV
;
A
#
# COMPACT_ATOMS: atom_id res chain seq x y z
N MET A 1 8.90 -21.50 -12.08
CA MET A 1 9.87 -20.39 -12.30
C MET A 1 9.08 -19.17 -12.73
N TYR A 2 8.87 -18.20 -11.82
CA TYR A 2 8.05 -17.02 -12.10
C TYR A 2 8.70 -16.20 -13.23
N SER A 3 8.14 -16.27 -14.44
CA SER A 3 8.59 -15.43 -15.55
C SER A 3 8.12 -14.01 -15.27
N PHE A 4 9.03 -13.15 -14.79
CA PHE A 4 8.74 -11.73 -14.64
C PHE A 4 8.24 -11.15 -15.95
N SER A 5 7.12 -10.42 -15.90
CA SER A 5 6.66 -9.64 -17.05
C SER A 5 7.75 -8.65 -17.49
N LYS A 6 7.81 -8.35 -18.79
CA LYS A 6 8.89 -7.57 -19.41
C LYS A 6 9.15 -6.24 -18.69
N TYR A 7 8.09 -5.55 -18.26
CA TYR A 7 8.20 -4.27 -17.54
C TYR A 7 8.81 -4.42 -16.13
N LYS A 8 8.56 -5.54 -15.44
CA LYS A 8 9.16 -5.82 -14.12
C LYS A 8 10.67 -6.05 -14.23
N LYS A 9 11.12 -6.77 -15.25
CA LYS A 9 12.55 -6.99 -15.50
C LYS A 9 13.28 -5.68 -15.80
N VAL A 10 12.67 -4.83 -16.63
CA VAL A 10 13.20 -3.51 -16.94
C VAL A 10 13.24 -2.64 -15.68
N GLY A 11 12.13 -2.58 -14.93
CA GLY A 11 12.04 -1.81 -13.70
C GLY A 11 13.06 -2.20 -12.63
N LEU A 12 13.35 -3.49 -12.50
CA LEU A 12 14.34 -4.02 -11.56
C LEU A 12 15.72 -3.36 -11.76
N LEU A 13 16.16 -3.23 -13.02
CA LEU A 13 17.44 -2.62 -13.36
C LEU A 13 17.35 -1.09 -13.49
N LEU A 14 16.23 -0.58 -13.99
CA LEU A 14 16.04 0.85 -14.26
C LEU A 14 16.11 1.70 -13.00
N GLY A 15 15.58 1.23 -11.87
CA GLY A 15 15.65 1.96 -10.59
C GLY A 15 17.08 2.26 -10.13
N PRO A 16 17.91 1.22 -9.91
CA PRO A 16 19.33 1.40 -9.58
C PRO A 16 20.12 2.18 -10.64
N LEU A 17 19.85 1.95 -11.93
CA LEU A 17 20.52 2.69 -13.01
C LEU A 17 20.19 4.19 -12.96
N LEU A 18 18.93 4.54 -12.70
CA LEU A 18 18.51 5.93 -12.57
C LEU A 18 19.12 6.59 -11.33
N PHE A 19 19.23 5.86 -10.22
CA PHE A 19 19.96 6.30 -9.03
C PHE A 19 21.42 6.64 -9.39
N ILE A 20 22.13 5.72 -10.03
CA ILE A 20 23.54 5.92 -10.42
C ILE A 20 23.68 7.09 -11.39
N LEU A 21 22.80 7.18 -12.39
CA LEU A 21 22.80 8.28 -13.36
C LEU A 21 22.65 9.64 -12.66
N LEU A 22 21.69 9.75 -11.73
CA LEU A 22 21.46 10.98 -10.98
C LEU A 22 22.62 11.33 -10.05
N GLN A 23 23.36 10.35 -9.53
CA GLN A 23 24.56 10.56 -8.71
C GLN A 23 25.77 11.05 -9.53
N VAL A 24 25.89 10.63 -10.79
CA VAL A 24 27.02 10.97 -11.68
C VAL A 24 26.81 12.34 -12.35
N LEU A 25 25.57 12.77 -12.51
CA LEU A 25 25.27 14.09 -13.05
C LEU A 25 25.80 15.18 -12.10
N PRO A 26 26.40 16.26 -12.63
CA PRO A 26 26.82 17.39 -11.81
C PRO A 26 25.60 17.92 -11.04
N PRO A 27 25.77 18.34 -9.78
CA PRO A 27 24.68 18.75 -8.92
C PRO A 27 23.84 19.80 -9.63
N PHE A 28 22.58 19.45 -9.87
CA PHE A 28 21.64 20.30 -10.55
C PHE A 28 21.22 21.42 -9.58
N ILE A 29 22.08 22.44 -9.45
CA ILE A 29 21.78 23.76 -8.86
C ILE A 29 21.51 23.77 -7.33
N ILE A 30 21.18 22.65 -6.67
CA ILE A 30 20.52 22.64 -5.36
C ILE A 30 21.09 21.54 -4.44
N ASN A 31 22.29 21.70 -3.86
CA ASN A 31 22.85 20.89 -2.74
C ASN A 31 23.04 19.35 -2.96
N GLU A 32 24.19 18.81 -2.55
CA GLU A 32 24.50 17.36 -2.59
C GLU A 32 23.48 16.51 -1.81
N GLU A 33 22.99 17.00 -0.67
CA GLU A 33 22.01 16.28 0.17
C GLU A 33 20.67 16.06 -0.58
N VAL A 34 20.20 17.08 -1.29
CA VAL A 34 18.95 17.02 -2.06
C VAL A 34 19.10 16.08 -3.26
N GLN A 35 20.26 16.07 -3.92
CA GLN A 35 20.56 15.13 -5.00
C GLN A 35 20.53 13.68 -4.50
N ASN A 36 21.05 13.41 -3.30
CA ASN A 36 21.00 12.09 -2.69
C ASN A 36 19.55 11.64 -2.42
N VAL A 37 18.73 12.51 -1.83
CA VAL A 37 17.31 12.22 -1.57
C VAL A 37 16.54 11.97 -2.87
N ILE A 38 16.72 12.82 -3.88
CA ILE A 38 16.04 12.68 -5.19
C ILE A 38 16.48 11.40 -5.89
N SER A 39 17.76 11.03 -5.81
CA SER A 39 18.27 9.79 -6.41
C SER A 39 17.60 8.57 -5.79
N VAL A 40 17.51 8.51 -4.45
CA VAL A 40 16.81 7.42 -3.74
C VAL A 40 15.33 7.40 -4.12
N ALA A 41 14.66 8.56 -4.12
CA ALA A 41 13.26 8.67 -4.48
C ALA A 41 12.99 8.21 -5.91
N ALA A 42 13.86 8.54 -6.87
CA ALA A 42 13.73 8.13 -8.27
C ALA A 42 13.77 6.60 -8.42
N TRP A 43 14.70 5.92 -7.72
CA TRP A 43 14.71 4.46 -7.66
C TRP A 43 13.39 3.94 -7.08
N MET A 44 12.98 4.44 -5.91
CA MET A 44 11.76 3.98 -5.25
C MET A 44 10.51 4.15 -6.12
N ILE A 45 10.36 5.29 -6.81
CA ILE A 45 9.24 5.56 -7.72
C ILE A 45 9.23 4.51 -8.85
N VAL A 46 10.36 4.25 -9.49
CA VAL A 46 10.44 3.23 -10.56
C VAL A 46 10.00 1.86 -10.03
N TRP A 47 10.48 1.47 -8.85
CA TRP A 47 10.13 0.17 -8.26
C TRP A 47 8.68 0.11 -7.74
N TRP A 48 8.11 1.20 -7.26
CA TRP A 48 6.68 1.23 -6.88
C TRP A 48 5.76 1.17 -8.09
N LEU A 49 6.13 1.81 -9.21
CA LEU A 49 5.31 1.79 -10.43
C LEU A 49 5.42 0.46 -11.19
N THR A 50 6.62 -0.14 -11.22
CA THR A 50 6.87 -1.37 -11.98
C THR A 50 6.70 -2.64 -11.14
N GLU A 51 6.67 -2.52 -9.81
CA GLU A 51 6.59 -3.61 -8.83
C GLU A 51 7.49 -4.81 -9.17
N PRO A 52 8.80 -4.61 -9.38
CA PRO A 52 9.74 -5.69 -9.70
C PRO A 52 10.03 -6.55 -8.47
N VAL A 53 9.82 -6.00 -7.27
CA VAL A 53 9.86 -6.64 -5.96
C VAL A 53 8.62 -6.21 -5.17
N SER A 54 8.39 -6.80 -3.99
CA SER A 54 7.32 -6.36 -3.09
C SER A 54 7.49 -4.88 -2.73
N ILE A 55 6.38 -4.15 -2.62
CA ILE A 55 6.34 -2.74 -2.18
C ILE A 55 7.09 -2.55 -0.85
N SER A 56 7.04 -3.55 0.04
CA SER A 56 7.78 -3.54 1.32
C SER A 56 9.30 -3.57 1.12
N VAL A 57 9.81 -4.30 0.12
CA VAL A 57 11.25 -4.33 -0.19
C VAL A 57 11.70 -2.97 -0.69
N THR A 58 10.94 -2.35 -1.59
CA THR A 58 11.19 -0.98 -2.05
C THR A 58 11.18 0.02 -0.89
N ALA A 59 10.21 -0.12 0.03
CA ALA A 59 10.10 0.75 1.20
C ALA A 59 11.28 0.63 2.18
N LEU A 60 12.07 -0.45 2.13
CA LEU A 60 13.28 -0.63 2.94
C LEU A 60 14.55 -0.04 2.32
N ILE A 61 14.51 0.44 1.08
CA ILE A 61 15.67 1.06 0.41
C ILE A 61 16.26 2.21 1.24
N PRO A 62 15.48 3.16 1.78
CA PRO A 62 16.02 4.25 2.59
C PRO A 62 16.81 3.78 3.82
N LEU A 63 16.40 2.67 4.43
CA LEU A 63 17.08 2.11 5.62
C LEU A 63 18.56 1.81 5.36
N VAL A 64 18.92 1.51 4.10
CA VAL A 64 20.29 1.25 3.67
C VAL A 64 20.91 2.49 3.03
N LEU A 65 20.21 3.15 2.11
CA LEU A 65 20.80 4.24 1.32
C LEU A 65 20.92 5.55 2.10
N PHE A 66 20.02 5.86 3.03
CA PHE A 66 20.10 7.15 3.75
C PHE A 66 21.36 7.25 4.62
N PRO A 67 21.72 6.22 5.42
CA PRO A 67 22.98 6.26 6.18
C PRO A 67 24.22 6.21 5.28
N LEU A 68 24.17 5.46 4.17
CA LEU A 68 25.32 5.35 3.25
C LEU A 68 25.65 6.65 2.53
N PHE A 69 24.64 7.46 2.22
CA PHE A 69 24.79 8.73 1.49
C PHE A 69 24.69 9.95 2.41
N GLY A 70 24.77 9.75 3.73
CA GLY A 70 24.78 10.84 4.71
C GLY A 70 23.50 11.67 4.76
N ILE A 71 22.37 11.14 4.28
CA ILE A 71 21.07 11.83 4.28
C ILE A 71 20.49 11.88 5.71
N MET A 72 20.55 10.75 6.41
CA MET A 72 19.99 10.59 7.75
C MET A 72 20.69 9.43 8.44
N ASP A 73 20.91 9.53 9.75
CA ASP A 73 21.54 8.44 10.49
C ASP A 73 20.62 7.20 10.56
N ILE A 74 21.20 6.04 10.88
CA ILE A 74 20.44 4.78 10.94
C ILE A 74 19.38 4.77 12.05
N LYS A 75 19.60 5.49 13.16
CA LYS A 75 18.71 5.54 14.31
C LYS A 75 17.46 6.36 13.99
N GLU A 76 17.62 7.50 13.35
CA GLU A 76 16.55 8.34 12.84
C GLU A 76 15.81 7.66 11.69
N THR A 77 16.54 7.09 10.73
CA THR A 77 15.94 6.39 9.58
C THR A 77 15.09 5.20 10.04
N SER A 78 15.64 4.35 10.91
CA SER A 78 14.91 3.19 11.47
C SER A 78 13.75 3.60 12.38
N GLY A 79 13.86 4.75 13.07
CA GLY A 79 12.80 5.31 13.91
C GLY A 79 11.49 5.54 13.14
N ASN A 80 11.56 5.93 11.86
CA ASN A 80 10.37 6.12 11.02
C ASN A 80 9.55 4.84 10.83
N TYR A 81 10.19 3.67 10.80
CA TYR A 81 9.52 2.36 10.65
C TYR A 81 8.87 1.89 11.95
N GLY A 82 9.31 2.42 13.10
CA GLY A 82 8.75 2.15 14.43
C GLY A 82 7.79 3.24 14.93
N SER A 83 7.28 4.10 14.04
CA SER A 83 6.41 5.20 14.47
C SER A 83 5.09 4.73 15.08
N HIS A 84 4.53 5.53 15.97
CA HIS A 84 3.23 5.25 16.61
C HIS A 84 2.09 5.04 15.59
N ILE A 85 2.18 5.67 14.42
CA ILE A 85 1.23 5.49 13.32
C ILE A 85 1.29 4.07 12.76
N VAL A 86 2.49 3.50 12.57
CA VAL A 86 2.64 2.10 12.12
C VAL A 86 1.97 1.14 13.10
N TYR A 87 2.19 1.34 14.40
CA TYR A 87 1.54 0.53 15.44
C TYR A 87 0.03 0.73 15.52
N LEU A 88 -0.48 1.94 15.25
CA LEU A 88 -1.92 2.21 15.15
C LEU A 88 -2.56 1.39 14.02
N PHE A 89 -1.96 1.40 12.83
CA PHE A 89 -2.43 0.57 11.70
C PHE A 89 -2.34 -0.92 12.01
N PHE A 90 -1.25 -1.37 12.65
CA PHE A 90 -1.11 -2.76 13.08
C PHE A 90 -2.25 -3.18 14.02
N GLY A 91 -2.54 -2.38 15.05
CA GLY A 91 -3.67 -2.62 15.96
C GLY A 91 -5.02 -2.63 15.23
N GLY A 92 -5.22 -1.71 14.29
CA GLY A 92 -6.40 -1.68 13.42
C GLY A 92 -6.57 -2.96 12.59
N PHE A 93 -5.49 -3.48 11.99
CA PHE A 93 -5.52 -4.73 11.23
C PHE A 93 -5.79 -5.95 12.13
N VAL A 94 -5.18 -6.02 13.32
CA VAL A 94 -5.47 -7.09 14.29
C VAL A 94 -6.94 -7.07 14.70
N MET A 95 -7.50 -5.88 14.94
CA MET A 95 -8.93 -5.73 15.24
C MET A 95 -9.81 -6.16 14.06
N ALA A 96 -9.50 -5.72 12.84
CA ALA A 96 -10.22 -6.11 11.64
C ALA A 96 -10.23 -7.64 11.45
N LEU A 97 -9.09 -8.31 11.66
CA LEU A 97 -8.98 -9.77 11.62
C LEU A 97 -9.83 -10.45 12.70
N ALA A 98 -9.90 -9.89 13.91
CA ALA A 98 -10.76 -10.41 14.97
C ALA A 98 -12.25 -10.30 14.60
N LEU A 99 -12.67 -9.18 14.02
CA LEU A 99 -14.03 -8.97 13.49
C LEU A 99 -14.34 -9.90 12.31
N GLU A 100 -13.32 -10.21 11.51
CA GLU A 100 -13.41 -11.18 10.42
C GLU A 100 -13.68 -12.59 10.94
N LYS A 101 -12.89 -13.04 11.91
CA LYS A 101 -12.97 -14.37 12.51
C LYS A 101 -14.36 -14.69 13.09
N VAL A 102 -15.03 -13.69 13.66
CA VAL A 102 -16.39 -13.85 14.21
C VAL A 102 -17.49 -13.50 13.20
N ASN A 103 -17.16 -13.29 11.92
CA ASN A 103 -18.07 -12.91 10.85
C ASN A 103 -18.96 -11.70 11.21
N LEU A 104 -18.46 -10.73 11.99
CA LEU A 104 -19.27 -9.57 12.40
C LEU A 104 -19.63 -8.72 11.18
N HIS A 105 -18.67 -8.50 10.30
CA HIS A 105 -18.82 -7.75 9.05
C HIS A 105 -19.94 -8.31 8.16
N LYS A 106 -20.04 -9.64 7.99
CA LYS A 106 -21.15 -10.27 7.25
C LYS A 106 -22.51 -10.01 7.88
N ARG A 107 -22.59 -10.13 9.21
CA ARG A 107 -23.84 -9.86 9.95
C ARG A 107 -24.29 -8.41 9.76
N ILE A 108 -23.35 -7.47 9.79
CA ILE A 108 -23.62 -6.05 9.52
C ILE A 108 -24.10 -5.86 8.08
N ALA A 109 -23.39 -6.41 7.08
CA ALA A 109 -23.74 -6.29 5.67
C ALA A 109 -25.16 -6.81 5.37
N LEU A 110 -25.45 -8.02 5.83
CA LEU A 110 -26.74 -8.67 5.60
C LEU A 110 -27.89 -7.93 6.30
N ASN A 111 -27.64 -7.36 7.49
CA ASN A 111 -28.64 -6.54 8.17
C ASN A 111 -28.93 -5.22 7.43
N ILE A 112 -27.92 -4.60 6.82
CA ILE A 112 -28.11 -3.41 5.99
C ILE A 112 -28.95 -3.76 4.76
N ILE A 113 -28.55 -4.79 4.01
CA ILE A 113 -29.25 -5.23 2.78
C ILE A 113 -30.69 -5.64 3.09
N LYS A 114 -30.91 -6.37 4.18
CA LYS A 114 -32.27 -6.77 4.62
C LYS A 114 -33.17 -5.57 4.90
N ARG A 115 -32.60 -4.44 5.36
CA ARG A 115 -33.36 -3.22 5.69
C ARG A 115 -33.62 -2.31 4.48
N THR A 116 -32.78 -2.37 3.44
CA THR A 116 -32.96 -1.49 2.27
C THR A 116 -34.12 -1.90 1.36
N GLY A 117 -34.55 -3.17 1.40
CA GLY A 117 -35.71 -3.66 0.65
C GLY A 117 -35.32 -4.43 -0.62
N THR A 118 -36.30 -4.74 -1.48
CA THR A 118 -36.16 -5.70 -2.58
C THR A 118 -36.25 -5.12 -3.99
N SER A 119 -36.53 -3.82 -4.14
CA SER A 119 -36.51 -3.19 -5.47
C SER A 119 -35.06 -3.02 -5.97
N PRO A 120 -34.78 -3.14 -7.28
CA PRO A 120 -33.42 -3.11 -7.82
C PRO A 120 -32.58 -1.93 -7.30
N ASP A 121 -33.11 -0.71 -7.39
CA ASP A 121 -32.39 0.50 -6.95
C ASP A 121 -32.07 0.50 -5.45
N ARG A 122 -32.97 -0.06 -4.63
CA ARG A 122 -32.80 -0.13 -3.18
C ARG A 122 -31.81 -1.21 -2.77
N VAL A 123 -31.77 -2.32 -3.51
CA VAL A 123 -30.74 -3.35 -3.33
C VAL A 123 -29.37 -2.74 -3.63
N VAL A 124 -29.20 -2.05 -4.77
CA VAL A 124 -27.95 -1.37 -5.11
C VAL A 124 -27.53 -0.36 -4.03
N LEU A 125 -28.46 0.45 -3.54
CA LEU A 125 -28.18 1.37 -2.43
C LEU A 125 -27.72 0.63 -1.16
N GLY A 126 -28.37 -0.49 -0.81
CA GLY A 126 -27.97 -1.34 0.31
C GLY A 126 -26.55 -1.88 0.16
N PHE A 127 -26.16 -2.27 -1.05
CA PHE A 127 -24.79 -2.68 -1.36
C PHE A 127 -23.79 -1.54 -1.22
N MET A 128 -24.11 -0.36 -1.75
CA MET A 128 -23.25 0.82 -1.64
C MET A 128 -23.02 1.20 -0.17
N LEU A 129 -24.09 1.25 0.63
CA LEU A 129 -24.02 1.58 2.05
C LEU A 129 -23.26 0.52 2.86
N ALA A 130 -23.55 -0.76 2.63
CA ALA A 130 -22.86 -1.85 3.30
C ALA A 130 -21.37 -1.85 2.95
N THR A 131 -21.02 -1.69 1.67
CA THR A 131 -19.61 -1.64 1.21
C THR A 131 -18.89 -0.45 1.82
N ALA A 132 -19.48 0.75 1.76
CA ALA A 132 -18.88 1.96 2.32
C ALA A 132 -18.63 1.82 3.83
N LEU A 133 -19.60 1.31 4.59
CA LEU A 133 -19.48 1.15 6.03
C LEU A 133 -18.44 0.09 6.40
N LEU A 134 -18.41 -1.05 5.70
CA LEU A 134 -17.39 -2.08 5.94
C LEU A 134 -15.98 -1.60 5.61
N SER A 135 -15.83 -0.84 4.52
CA SER A 135 -14.56 -0.29 4.05
C SER A 135 -13.90 0.70 5.03
N MET A 136 -14.65 1.24 6.00
CA MET A 136 -14.11 2.13 7.04
C MET A 136 -13.33 1.36 8.11
N TRP A 137 -13.70 0.10 8.38
CA TRP A 137 -13.19 -0.67 9.52
C TRP A 137 -12.37 -1.88 9.11
N ILE A 138 -12.46 -2.29 7.84
CA ILE A 138 -11.79 -3.44 7.27
C ILE A 138 -11.07 -2.98 5.99
N SER A 139 -10.01 -3.69 5.58
CA SER A 139 -9.33 -3.37 4.33
C SER A 139 -10.29 -3.35 3.13
N ASN A 140 -10.04 -2.43 2.21
CA ASN A 140 -10.86 -2.28 0.99
C ASN A 140 -10.93 -3.61 0.22
N THR A 141 -9.81 -4.31 0.09
CA THR A 141 -9.72 -5.63 -0.57
C THR A 141 -10.62 -6.67 0.11
N ALA A 142 -10.59 -6.78 1.44
CA ALA A 142 -11.43 -7.74 2.15
C ALA A 142 -12.92 -7.36 2.06
N SER A 143 -13.24 -6.06 2.13
CA SER A 143 -14.61 -5.57 1.94
C SER A 143 -15.17 -5.97 0.57
N THR A 144 -14.38 -5.81 -0.50
CA THR A 144 -14.77 -6.26 -1.85
C THR A 144 -14.99 -7.77 -1.92
N VAL A 145 -14.09 -8.58 -1.34
CA VAL A 145 -14.20 -10.06 -1.34
C VAL A 145 -15.45 -10.53 -0.61
N VAL A 146 -15.85 -9.86 0.48
CA VAL A 146 -17.09 -10.17 1.22
C VAL A 146 -18.33 -9.82 0.39
N MET A 147 -18.33 -8.68 -0.28
CA MET A 147 -19.49 -8.17 -1.00
C MET A 147 -19.71 -8.87 -2.34
N LEU A 148 -18.64 -9.31 -3.01
CA LEU A 148 -18.70 -9.98 -4.32
C LEU A 148 -19.67 -11.17 -4.38
N PRO A 149 -19.60 -12.19 -3.50
CA PRO A 149 -20.53 -13.32 -3.56
C PRO A 149 -21.96 -12.91 -3.23
N ILE A 150 -22.17 -11.90 -2.39
CA ILE A 150 -23.51 -11.39 -2.09
C ILE A 150 -24.08 -10.71 -3.34
N ALA A 151 -23.28 -9.93 -4.06
CA ALA A 151 -23.68 -9.20 -5.26
C ALA A 151 -24.03 -10.12 -6.43
N ILE A 152 -23.38 -11.28 -6.54
CA ILE A 152 -23.66 -12.27 -7.60
C ILE A 152 -24.96 -13.05 -7.33
N GLN A 153 -25.45 -13.09 -6.09
CA GLN A 153 -26.62 -13.87 -5.69
C GLN A 153 -27.97 -13.14 -5.82
N VAL A 154 -27.95 -11.85 -6.11
CA VAL A 154 -29.14 -10.97 -6.22
C VAL A 154 -29.42 -10.62 -7.67
#